data_AF-X1TV03-F1
#
_entry.id   AF-X1TV03-F1
#
_cell.length_a   1.000
_cell.length_b   1.000
_cell.length_c   1.000
_cell.angle_alpha   90.00
_cell.angle_beta   90.00
_cell.angle_gamma   90.00
#
_symmetry.space_group_name_H-M   'P 1'
#
loop_
_entity.id
_entity.type
_entity.pdbx_description
1 polymer ?
#
loop_
_entity_poly.entity_id
_entity_poly.type
_entity_poly.pdbx_seq_one_letter_code
_entity_poly.pdbx_strand_id
1 'polypeptide(L)' 'MKKTPGNKYSKVQRIVKEGLTIILVEVGYILEEQELTELSQMRLNEIKKQAQRIAKAILEETP' A
#
# COMPACT_ATOMS: atom_id res chain seq x y z
N MET A 1 24.44 -7.17 -23.33
CA MET A 1 23.00 -7.45 -23.12
C MET A 1 22.30 -6.15 -22.74
N LYS A 2 21.41 -5.64 -23.59
CA LYS A 2 20.60 -4.44 -23.27
C LYS A 2 19.64 -4.82 -22.14
N LYS A 3 19.70 -4.14 -21.00
CA LYS A 3 18.80 -4.36 -19.86
C LYS A 3 17.37 -4.04 -20.32
N THR A 4 16.57 -5.07 -20.57
CA THR A 4 15.17 -4.94 -21.01
C THR A 4 14.38 -4.16 -19.94
N PRO A 5 13.61 -3.11 -20.31
CA PRO A 5 12.86 -2.29 -19.35
C PRO A 5 11.86 -3.07 -18.48
N GLY A 6 11.48 -4.29 -18.88
CA GLY A 6 10.44 -5.09 -18.23
C GLY A 6 10.71 -5.50 -16.78
N ASN A 7 11.95 -5.41 -16.28
CA ASN A 7 12.28 -5.90 -14.94
C ASN A 7 12.09 -4.86 -13.81
N LYS A 8 12.00 -3.57 -14.14
CA LYS A 8 11.69 -2.52 -13.15
C LYS A 8 10.18 -2.41 -12.91
N TYR A 9 9.40 -2.42 -14.00
CA TYR A 9 7.93 -2.37 -13.95
C TYR A 9 7.34 -3.57 -13.19
N SER A 10 7.91 -4.77 -13.33
CA SER A 10 7.47 -5.95 -12.59
C SER A 10 7.69 -5.83 -11.07
N LYS A 11 8.80 -5.21 -10.67
CA LYS A 11 9.13 -4.99 -9.25
C LYS A 11 8.22 -3.95 -8.62
N VAL A 12 7.97 -2.83 -9.31
CA VAL A 12 7.03 -1.79 -8.85
C VAL A 12 5.63 -2.38 -8.72
N GLN A 13 5.11 -3.05 -9.75
CA GLN A 13 3.79 -3.69 -9.69
C GLN A 13 3.64 -4.67 -8.52
N ARG A 14 4.69 -5.46 -8.23
CA ARG A 14 4.69 -6.38 -7.10
C ARG A 14 4.60 -5.65 -5.76
N ILE A 15 5.43 -4.63 -5.54
CA ILE A 15 5.43 -3.82 -4.30
C ILE A 15 4.07 -3.16 -4.09
N VAL A 16 3.47 -2.62 -5.15
CA VAL A 16 2.15 -2.00 -5.11
C VAL A 16 1.07 -3.01 -4.73
N LYS A 17 1.07 -4.18 -5.38
CA LYS A 17 0.08 -5.23 -5.13
C LYS A 17 0.18 -5.76 -3.70
N GLU A 18 1.39 -6.04 -3.22
CA GLU A 18 1.62 -6.51 -1.85
C GLU A 18 1.19 -5.45 -0.82
N GLY A 19 1.57 -4.18 -1.01
CA GLY A 19 1.19 -3.09 -0.12
C GLY A 19 -0.33 -2.82 -0.09
N LEU A 20 -0.99 -2.80 -1.24
CA LEU A 20 -2.45 -2.64 -1.32
C LEU A 20 -3.20 -3.81 -0.66
N THR A 21 -2.68 -5.03 -0.79
CA THR A 21 -3.29 -6.21 -0.16
C THR A 21 -3.25 -6.10 1.37
N ILE A 22 -2.11 -5.68 1.93
CA ILE A 22 -1.98 -5.45 3.39
C ILE A 22 -2.97 -4.39 3.86
N ILE A 23 -3.05 -3.26 3.15
CA ILE A 23 -3.98 -2.17 3.48
C ILE A 23 -5.45 -2.66 3.48
N LEU A 24 -5.86 -3.41 2.46
CA LEU A 24 -7.23 -3.92 2.36
C LEU A 24 -7.57 -4.89 3.49
N VAL A 25 -6.64 -5.79 3.84
CA VAL A 25 -6.84 -6.75 4.94
C VAL A 25 -6.98 -6.01 6.28
N GLU A 26 -6.07 -5.08 6.60
CA GLU A 26 -6.12 -4.37 7.89
C GLU A 26 -7.37 -3.48 8.01
N VAL A 27 -7.78 -2.81 6.94
CA VAL A 27 -9.03 -2.02 6.95
C VAL A 27 -10.25 -2.93 7.10
N GLY A 28 -10.25 -4.09 6.43
CA GLY A 28 -11.32 -5.09 6.56
C GLY A 28 -11.50 -5.56 7.99
N TYR A 29 -10.41 -5.93 8.68
CA TYR A 29 -10.44 -6.31 10.09
C TYR A 29 -11.01 -5.21 11.00
N ILE A 30 -10.55 -3.97 10.83
CA ILE A 30 -11.04 -2.83 11.64
C ILE A 30 -12.54 -2.59 11.42
N LEU A 31 -13.03 -2.75 10.19
CA LEU A 31 -14.45 -2.57 9.87
C LEU A 31 -15.32 -3.74 10.36
N GLU A 32 -14.83 -4.98 10.28
CA GLU A 32 -15.53 -6.18 10.78
C GLU A 32 -15.66 -6.17 12.30
N GLU A 33 -14.62 -5.75 13.03
CA GLU A 33 -14.65 -5.68 14.49
C GLU A 33 -15.60 -4.58 15.01
N GLN A 34 -16.05 -3.64 14.16
CA GLN A 34 -16.82 -2.44 14.53
C GLN A 34 -16.22 -1.62 15.69
N GLU A 35 -14.98 -1.91 16.08
CA GLU A 35 -14.27 -1.24 17.15
C GLU A 35 -13.64 0.04 16.60
N LEU A 36 -14.44 1.09 16.40
CA LEU A 36 -13.93 2.45 16.18
C LEU A 36 -13.44 3.05 17.51
N THR A 37 -12.45 2.40 18.10
CA THR A 37 -11.73 2.88 19.28
C THR A 37 -10.66 3.88 18.87
N GLU A 38 -10.12 4.64 19.83
CA GLU A 38 -8.97 5.53 19.58
C GLU A 38 -7.77 4.75 19.00
N LEU A 39 -7.58 3.50 19.42
CA LEU A 39 -6.53 2.62 18.91
C LEU A 39 -6.75 2.27 17.43
N SER A 40 -7.98 1.93 17.05
CA SER A 40 -8.34 1.66 15.65
C SER A 40 -8.20 2.91 14.79
N GLN A 41 -8.54 4.08 15.32
CA GLN A 41 -8.35 5.36 14.64
C GLN A 41 -6.86 5.66 14.41
N MET A 42 -6.01 5.40 15.39
CA MET A 42 -4.55 5.51 15.25
C MET A 42 -4.03 4.57 14.17
N ARG A 43 -4.49 3.32 14.15
CA ARG A 43 -4.06 2.31 13.17
C ARG A 43 -4.54 2.64 11.75
N LEU A 44 -5.78 3.10 11.57
CA LEU A 44 -6.28 3.62 10.29
C LEU A 44 -5.43 4.79 9.77
N ASN A 45 -4.99 5.68 10.66
CA ASN A 45 -4.11 6.80 10.28
C ASN A 45 -2.72 6.32 9.82
N GLU A 46 -2.17 5.27 10.42
CA GLU A 46 -0.91 4.66 9.97
C GLU A 46 -1.06 3.99 8.61
N ILE A 47 -2.13 3.22 8.42
CA ILE A 47 -2.48 2.59 7.14
C ILE A 47 -2.61 3.65 6.05
N LYS A 48 -3.30 4.76 6.32
CA LYS A 48 -3.43 5.90 5.39
C LYS A 48 -2.08 6.48 5.01
N LYS A 49 -1.17 6.66 5.97
CA LYS A 49 0.20 7.15 5.71
C LYS A 49 1.00 6.17 4.85
N GLN A 50 0.89 4.87 5.10
CA GLN A 50 1.56 3.85 4.29
C GLN A 50 1.03 3.85 2.85
N ALA A 51 -0.28 3.92 2.67
CA ALA A 51 -0.92 4.01 1.35
C ALA A 51 -0.43 5.24 0.56
N GLN A 52 -0.32 6.40 1.22
CA GLN A 52 0.21 7.61 0.61
C GLN A 52 1.68 7.48 0.18
N ARG A 53 2.54 6.83 0.98
CA ARG A 53 3.94 6.58 0.62
C ARG A 53 4.06 5.67 -0.60
N ILE A 54 3.26 4.60 -0.63
CA ILE A 54 3.22 3.68 -1.77
C ILE A 54 2.76 4.43 -3.02
N ALA A 55 1.65 5.17 -2.95
CA ALA A 55 1.14 5.96 -4.07
C ALA A 55 2.17 6.97 -4.61
N LYS A 56 2.89 7.67 -3.71
CA LYS A 56 3.96 8.60 -4.08
C LYS A 56 5.12 7.89 -4.79
N ALA A 57 5.57 6.75 -4.26
CA ALA A 57 6.64 5.96 -4.87
C ALA A 57 6.26 5.44 -6.27
N ILE A 58 5.00 5.09 -6.50
CA ILE A 58 4.50 4.75 -7.84
C ILE A 58 4.59 5.95 -8.78
N LEU A 59 4.01 7.09 -8.38
CA LEU A 59 3.98 8.29 -9.23
C LEU A 59 5.39 8.80 -9.56
N GLU A 60 6.36 8.65 -8.66
CA GLU A 60 7.76 9.03 -8.92
C GLU A 60 8.51 8.01 -9.81
N GLU A 61 8.15 6.72 -9.78
CA GLU A 61 8.76 5.69 -10.64
C GLU A 61 8.06 5.51 -12.00
N THR A 62 6.87 6.09 -12.18
CA THR A 62 6.13 6.12 -13.46
C THR A 62 5.93 7.58 -13.90
N PRO A 63 6.86 8.17 -14.68
CA PRO A 63 6.71 9.53 -15.22
C PRO A 63 5.60 9.63 -16.28
#